data_AF-A0A834V807-F1
#
_entry.id   AF-A0A834V807-F1
#
_cell.length_a   1.000
_cell.length_b   1.000
_cell.length_c   1.000
_cell.angle_alpha   90.00
_cell.angle_beta   90.00
_cell.angle_gamma   90.00
#
_symmetry.space_group_name_H-M   'P 1'
#
loop_
_entity.id
_entity.type
_entity.pdbx_description
1 polymer ?
#
loop_
_entity_poly.entity_id
_entity_poly.type
_entity_poly.pdbx_seq_one_letter_code
_entity_poly.pdbx_strand_id
1 'polypeptide(L)'
;MKVHEADVESQELRTITRLQEQCRALQIQGVKDKIAQNKATQALLRSNIRRGAQDWALAKKNDQWTISKACGKDVHTRMAQGRSTVEVARANLRKYVFDRVNAHNMLIHLVRLRGERLESMQLELASLRNKSEASKEEKRMLQVIRQLENNIEKTTLKITTCQNIHLLYLGLLDYLKKVLIGYPTELDKLQNLVVNYYSELSDMSVMSQEAMMITDEVKRNMRKKEASFIEERRARENRLNQQKKLIDKIHTKETSEKYRQGQTDLDFPSNVMISDTLKVKKKETSTAELEYQTEVTAWVEKVKSAVRCSHLWDIAGRFLAQKNTEENLELQMEDCEQRRVQLEALMKKLELEEALLKFRQMPSSVSFKSIESKIKNMLQEEEARLQEAYNHMTRSQQLLLVLQTGIDNLYIRLIGIALPAAQKEVAPSDTLDLFSKLTYCQGKLMYLIDRLQMLPRTEEVSTKVRDTLESSTLKEKHNTRITFEDAEEDMIESFQFGDVDHSYVPSRAEIKKQAQGLIEERLKAAKKRRK
;
A
#
# COMPACT_ATOMS: atom_id res chain seq x y z
N MET A 1 -94.09 5.94 -145.09
CA MET A 1 -92.74 5.62 -144.62
C MET A 1 -92.37 6.27 -143.26
N LYS A 2 -93.30 6.49 -142.32
CA LYS A 2 -92.96 6.93 -140.94
C LYS A 2 -93.83 6.32 -139.83
N VAL A 3 -94.73 5.38 -140.15
CA VAL A 3 -95.72 4.83 -139.19
C VAL A 3 -95.45 3.36 -138.82
N HIS A 4 -94.72 2.59 -139.65
CA HIS A 4 -94.39 1.19 -139.34
C HIS A 4 -93.07 0.99 -138.55
N GLU A 5 -92.10 1.90 -138.66
CA GLU A 5 -90.88 1.90 -137.82
C GLU A 5 -91.18 2.22 -136.35
N ALA A 6 -92.15 3.12 -136.11
CA ALA A 6 -92.55 3.51 -134.76
C ALA A 6 -93.20 2.38 -133.94
N ASP A 7 -93.86 1.41 -134.60
CA ASP A 7 -94.53 0.29 -133.91
C ASP A 7 -93.55 -0.85 -133.57
N VAL A 8 -92.52 -1.06 -134.40
CA VAL A 8 -91.43 -2.03 -134.13
C VAL A 8 -90.51 -1.50 -133.03
N GLU A 9 -90.13 -0.22 -133.07
CA GLU A 9 -89.36 0.43 -131.99
C GLU A 9 -90.14 0.44 -130.66
N SER A 10 -91.47 0.59 -130.70
CA SER A 10 -92.32 0.51 -129.50
C SER A 10 -92.37 -0.91 -128.90
N GLN A 11 -92.37 -1.96 -129.73
CA GLN A 11 -92.28 -3.35 -129.25
C GLN A 11 -90.89 -3.68 -128.68
N GLU A 12 -89.82 -3.26 -129.33
CA GLU A 12 -88.45 -3.46 -128.86
C GLU A 12 -88.19 -2.76 -127.52
N LEU A 13 -88.63 -1.50 -127.38
CA LEU A 13 -88.57 -0.76 -126.13
C LEU A 13 -89.34 -1.47 -125.01
N ARG A 14 -90.54 -2.02 -125.28
CA ARG A 14 -91.30 -2.81 -124.28
C ARG A 14 -90.55 -4.07 -123.85
N THR A 15 -89.89 -4.79 -124.77
CA THR A 15 -89.07 -5.95 -124.41
C THR A 15 -87.81 -5.58 -123.62
N ILE A 16 -87.15 -4.47 -123.97
CA ILE A 16 -85.99 -3.96 -123.22
C ILE A 16 -86.40 -3.52 -121.82
N THR A 17 -87.53 -2.79 -121.68
CA THR A 17 -88.07 -2.41 -120.37
C THR A 17 -88.42 -3.65 -119.54
N ARG A 18 -89.06 -4.66 -120.13
CA ARG A 18 -89.38 -5.93 -119.45
C ARG A 18 -88.11 -6.67 -118.99
N LEU A 19 -87.07 -6.73 -119.81
CA LEU A 19 -85.80 -7.35 -119.44
C LEU A 19 -85.06 -6.56 -118.36
N GLN A 20 -85.07 -5.22 -118.44
CA GLN A 20 -84.51 -4.36 -117.38
C GLN A 20 -85.26 -4.52 -116.06
N GLU A 21 -86.59 -4.62 -116.10
CA GLU A 21 -87.41 -4.92 -114.91
C GLU A 21 -87.11 -6.32 -114.35
N GLN A 22 -86.95 -7.33 -115.21
CA GLN A 22 -86.54 -8.67 -114.79
C GLN A 22 -85.12 -8.70 -114.20
N CYS A 23 -84.16 -7.99 -114.79
CA CYS A 23 -82.80 -7.86 -114.24
C CYS A 23 -82.80 -7.12 -112.90
N ARG A 24 -83.58 -6.04 -112.76
CA ARG A 24 -83.77 -5.35 -111.48
C ARG A 24 -84.41 -6.27 -110.44
N ALA A 25 -85.42 -7.06 -110.82
CA ALA A 25 -86.06 -8.02 -109.93
C ALA A 25 -85.08 -9.11 -109.45
N LEU A 26 -84.25 -9.67 -110.35
CA LEU A 26 -83.21 -10.65 -110.00
C LEU A 26 -82.11 -10.04 -109.14
N GLN A 27 -81.69 -8.79 -109.39
CA GLN A 27 -80.72 -8.09 -108.54
C GLN A 27 -81.29 -7.84 -107.13
N ILE A 28 -82.55 -7.39 -107.04
CA ILE A 28 -83.24 -7.22 -105.75
C ILE A 28 -83.36 -8.56 -105.03
N GLN A 29 -83.66 -9.65 -105.74
CA GLN A 29 -83.73 -11.00 -105.15
C GLN A 29 -82.36 -11.45 -104.64
N GLY A 30 -81.29 -11.30 -105.43
CA GLY A 30 -79.93 -11.64 -105.00
C GLY A 30 -79.44 -10.81 -103.80
N VAL A 31 -79.82 -9.54 -103.72
CA VAL A 31 -79.56 -8.70 -102.54
C VAL A 31 -80.38 -9.19 -101.33
N LYS A 32 -81.66 -9.55 -101.51
CA LYS A 32 -82.50 -10.12 -100.44
C LYS A 32 -81.93 -11.46 -99.92
N ASP A 33 -81.47 -12.33 -100.81
CA ASP A 33 -80.88 -13.62 -100.45
C ASP A 33 -79.54 -13.44 -99.70
N LYS A 34 -78.69 -12.50 -100.14
CA LYS A 34 -77.47 -12.12 -99.38
C LYS A 34 -77.80 -11.53 -98.01
N ILE A 35 -78.84 -10.69 -97.91
CA ILE A 35 -79.30 -10.15 -96.62
C ILE A 35 -79.80 -11.30 -95.73
N ALA A 36 -80.55 -12.26 -96.27
CA ALA A 36 -81.02 -13.43 -95.53
C ALA A 36 -79.86 -14.31 -95.06
N GLN A 37 -78.87 -14.57 -95.94
CA GLN A 37 -77.66 -15.31 -95.60
C GLN A 37 -76.84 -14.59 -94.52
N ASN A 38 -76.66 -13.27 -94.62
CA ASN A 38 -75.97 -12.47 -93.62
C ASN A 38 -76.72 -12.44 -92.27
N LYS A 39 -78.05 -12.41 -92.29
CA LYS A 39 -78.85 -12.55 -91.06
C LYS A 39 -78.64 -13.92 -90.42
N ALA A 40 -78.58 -14.99 -91.21
CA ALA A 40 -78.32 -16.34 -90.71
C ALA A 40 -76.91 -16.49 -90.13
N THR A 41 -75.87 -15.96 -90.79
CA THR A 41 -74.50 -15.98 -90.27
C THR A 41 -74.35 -15.14 -89.01
N GLN A 42 -74.98 -13.96 -88.96
CA GLN A 42 -74.99 -13.13 -87.74
C GLN A 42 -75.68 -13.84 -86.57
N ALA A 43 -76.79 -14.55 -86.82
CA ALA A 43 -77.46 -15.35 -85.81
C ALA A 43 -76.57 -16.48 -85.27
N LEU A 44 -75.84 -17.17 -86.15
CA LEU A 44 -74.87 -18.21 -85.78
C LEU A 44 -73.72 -17.64 -84.94
N LEU A 45 -73.11 -16.53 -85.36
CA LEU A 45 -72.03 -15.87 -84.61
C LEU A 45 -72.51 -15.40 -83.23
N ARG A 46 -73.70 -14.82 -83.14
CA ARG A 46 -74.31 -14.46 -81.85
C ARG A 46 -74.58 -15.68 -80.97
N SER A 47 -74.95 -16.82 -81.55
CA SER A 47 -75.09 -18.09 -80.84
C SER A 47 -73.75 -18.58 -80.29
N ASN A 48 -72.69 -18.55 -81.09
CA ASN A 48 -71.35 -18.95 -80.69
C ASN A 48 -70.76 -18.04 -79.61
N ILE A 49 -70.95 -16.72 -79.71
CA ILE A 49 -70.52 -15.76 -78.68
C ILE A 49 -71.26 -16.02 -77.37
N ARG A 50 -72.58 -16.28 -77.43
CA ARG A 50 -73.37 -16.62 -76.22
C ARG A 50 -72.90 -17.92 -75.59
N ARG A 51 -72.62 -18.95 -76.40
CA ARG A 51 -72.06 -20.22 -75.92
C ARG A 51 -70.68 -20.02 -75.28
N GLY A 52 -69.76 -19.32 -75.97
CA GLY A 52 -68.44 -19.02 -75.43
C GLY A 52 -68.48 -18.21 -74.13
N ALA A 53 -69.41 -17.26 -74.01
CA ALA A 53 -69.61 -16.51 -72.77
C ALA A 53 -70.14 -17.40 -71.62
N GLN A 54 -71.01 -18.37 -71.92
CA GLN A 54 -71.49 -19.36 -70.96
C GLN A 54 -70.37 -20.30 -70.53
N ASP A 55 -69.58 -20.81 -71.47
CA ASP A 55 -68.44 -21.71 -71.20
C ASP A 55 -67.38 -21.01 -70.34
N TRP A 56 -67.07 -19.74 -70.63
CA TRP A 56 -66.17 -18.93 -69.82
C TRP A 56 -66.71 -18.68 -68.41
N ALA A 57 -68.01 -18.41 -68.27
CA ALA A 57 -68.64 -18.23 -66.96
C ALA A 57 -68.63 -19.53 -66.13
N LEU A 58 -68.81 -20.69 -66.76
CA LEU A 58 -68.70 -21.99 -66.12
C LEU A 58 -67.26 -22.28 -65.68
N ALA A 59 -66.28 -22.06 -66.55
CA ALA A 59 -64.86 -22.21 -66.22
C ALA A 59 -64.46 -21.32 -65.03
N LYS A 60 -64.87 -20.05 -65.02
CA LYS A 60 -64.61 -19.12 -63.92
C LYS A 60 -65.24 -19.58 -62.59
N LYS A 61 -66.46 -20.12 -62.61
CA LYS A 61 -67.11 -20.68 -61.41
C LYS A 61 -66.38 -21.91 -60.90
N ASN A 62 -65.92 -22.79 -61.80
CA ASN A 62 -65.16 -23.98 -61.45
C ASN A 62 -63.80 -23.61 -60.83
N ASP A 63 -63.10 -22.62 -61.39
CA ASP A 63 -61.85 -22.10 -60.83
C ASP A 63 -62.07 -21.52 -59.44
N GLN A 64 -63.08 -20.67 -59.29
CA GLN A 64 -63.43 -20.05 -58.01
C GLN A 64 -63.78 -21.10 -56.94
N TRP A 65 -64.53 -22.14 -57.31
CA TRP A 65 -64.87 -23.23 -56.40
C TRP A 65 -63.62 -24.05 -56.01
N THR A 66 -62.76 -24.38 -56.97
CA THR A 66 -61.54 -25.15 -56.75
C THR A 66 -60.57 -24.40 -55.83
N ILE A 67 -60.37 -23.10 -56.07
CA ILE A 67 -59.55 -22.22 -55.23
C ILE A 67 -60.16 -22.10 -53.82
N SER A 68 -61.47 -21.93 -53.71
CA SER A 68 -62.15 -21.81 -52.42
C SER A 68 -62.03 -23.09 -51.59
N LYS A 69 -62.13 -24.25 -52.24
CA LYS A 69 -61.94 -25.56 -51.59
C LYS A 69 -60.49 -25.75 -51.13
N ALA A 70 -59.52 -25.37 -51.95
CA ALA A 70 -58.09 -25.51 -51.64
C ALA A 70 -57.61 -24.57 -50.51
N CYS A 71 -58.10 -23.33 -50.46
CA CYS A 71 -57.75 -22.37 -49.41
C CYS A 71 -58.40 -22.69 -48.04
N GLY A 72 -59.31 -23.66 -47.96
CA GLY A 72 -59.89 -24.13 -46.69
C GLY A 72 -60.45 -22.98 -45.85
N LYS A 73 -60.07 -22.89 -44.57
CA LYS A 73 -60.52 -21.84 -43.64
C LYS A 73 -59.79 -20.50 -43.78
N ASP A 74 -58.71 -20.42 -44.56
CA ASP A 74 -57.94 -19.19 -44.69
C ASP A 74 -58.66 -18.20 -45.61
N VAL A 75 -59.34 -17.24 -44.99
CA VAL A 75 -60.15 -16.23 -45.67
C VAL A 75 -59.28 -15.25 -46.46
N HIS A 76 -58.08 -14.92 -45.96
CA HIS A 76 -57.22 -13.93 -46.60
C HIS A 76 -56.62 -14.45 -47.91
N THR A 77 -56.07 -15.67 -47.91
CA THR A 77 -55.54 -16.26 -49.16
C THR A 77 -56.64 -16.55 -50.17
N ARG A 78 -57.84 -16.93 -49.70
CA ARG A 78 -59.02 -17.12 -50.56
C ARG A 78 -59.46 -15.84 -51.25
N MET A 79 -59.54 -14.73 -50.51
CA MET A 79 -59.92 -13.43 -51.07
C MET A 79 -58.87 -12.90 -52.05
N ALA A 80 -57.59 -13.10 -51.77
CA ALA A 80 -56.49 -12.70 -52.65
C ALA A 80 -56.46 -13.46 -53.98
N GLN A 81 -56.84 -14.75 -53.98
CA GLN A 81 -56.81 -15.61 -55.18
C GLN A 81 -58.18 -15.77 -55.87
N GLY A 82 -59.26 -15.25 -55.31
CA GLY A 82 -60.64 -15.51 -55.78
C GLY A 82 -60.99 -14.96 -57.16
N ARG A 83 -60.12 -14.17 -57.79
CA ARG A 83 -60.27 -13.66 -59.17
C ARG A 83 -59.26 -14.25 -60.16
N SER A 84 -58.37 -15.11 -59.70
CA SER A 84 -57.29 -15.72 -60.49
C SER A 84 -57.73 -17.05 -61.10
N THR A 85 -57.06 -17.49 -62.16
CA THR A 85 -57.18 -18.89 -62.62
C THR A 85 -56.47 -19.82 -61.63
N VAL A 86 -56.79 -21.11 -61.68
CA VAL A 86 -56.24 -22.11 -60.77
C VAL A 86 -54.71 -22.20 -60.84
N GLU A 87 -54.11 -22.02 -62.03
CA GLU A 87 -52.66 -22.07 -62.23
C GLU A 87 -51.95 -20.89 -61.56
N VAL A 88 -52.50 -19.69 -61.73
CA VAL A 88 -51.97 -18.46 -61.12
C VAL A 88 -52.10 -18.53 -59.60
N ALA A 89 -53.25 -19.00 -59.10
CA ALA A 89 -53.46 -19.21 -57.67
C ALA A 89 -52.46 -20.23 -57.09
N ARG A 90 -52.22 -21.33 -57.80
CA ARG A 90 -51.23 -22.35 -57.39
C ARG A 90 -49.81 -21.79 -57.36
N ALA A 91 -49.41 -21.00 -58.36
CA ALA A 91 -48.09 -20.38 -58.40
C ALA A 91 -47.89 -19.37 -57.25
N ASN A 92 -48.89 -18.53 -57.01
CA ASN A 92 -48.88 -17.55 -55.92
C ASN A 92 -48.81 -18.21 -54.54
N LEU A 93 -49.59 -19.27 -54.31
CA LEU A 93 -49.57 -20.02 -53.05
C LEU A 93 -48.23 -20.74 -52.85
N ARG A 94 -47.66 -21.33 -53.91
CA ARG A 94 -46.31 -21.94 -53.84
C ARG A 94 -45.25 -20.92 -53.45
N LYS A 95 -45.27 -19.73 -54.08
CA LYS A 95 -44.36 -18.65 -53.74
C LYS A 95 -44.55 -18.20 -52.29
N TYR A 96 -45.80 -18.00 -51.86
CA TYR A 96 -46.12 -17.63 -50.48
C TYR A 96 -45.60 -18.65 -49.46
N VAL A 97 -45.80 -19.94 -49.70
CA VAL A 97 -45.29 -21.01 -48.83
C VAL A 97 -43.75 -21.00 -48.82
N PHE A 98 -43.11 -20.86 -49.98
CA PHE A 98 -41.65 -20.80 -50.07
C PHE A 98 -41.08 -19.60 -49.31
N ASP A 99 -41.65 -18.41 -49.49
CA ASP A 99 -41.23 -17.20 -48.78
C ASP A 99 -41.41 -17.35 -47.25
N ARG A 100 -42.51 -17.99 -46.81
CA ARG A 100 -42.74 -18.31 -45.39
C ARG A 100 -41.74 -19.31 -44.83
N VAL A 101 -41.42 -20.37 -45.56
CA VAL A 101 -40.43 -21.37 -45.15
C VAL A 101 -39.03 -20.76 -45.10
N ASN A 102 -38.67 -19.91 -46.07
CA ASN A 102 -37.40 -19.18 -46.04
C ASN A 102 -37.31 -18.22 -44.86
N ALA A 103 -38.38 -17.46 -44.59
CA ALA A 103 -38.44 -16.61 -43.40
C ALA A 103 -38.29 -17.43 -42.10
N HIS A 104 -38.95 -18.59 -42.03
CA HIS A 104 -38.82 -19.50 -40.90
C HIS A 104 -37.39 -20.05 -40.75
N ASN A 105 -36.76 -20.48 -41.84
CA ASN A 105 -35.38 -20.98 -41.83
C ASN A 105 -34.37 -19.90 -41.40
N MET A 106 -34.55 -18.66 -41.86
CA MET A 106 -33.74 -17.52 -41.40
C MET A 106 -33.92 -17.28 -39.90
N LEU A 107 -35.16 -17.33 -39.39
CA LEU A 107 -35.43 -17.18 -37.97
C LEU A 107 -34.81 -18.32 -37.14
N ILE A 108 -34.89 -19.57 -37.60
CA ILE A 108 -34.22 -20.70 -36.92
C ILE A 108 -32.71 -20.48 -36.84
N HIS A 109 -32.08 -20.06 -37.94
CA HIS A 109 -30.64 -19.78 -37.95
C HIS A 109 -30.28 -18.67 -36.96
N LEU A 110 -31.06 -17.57 -36.93
CA LEU A 110 -30.86 -16.48 -35.97
C LEU A 110 -31.04 -16.93 -34.52
N VAL A 111 -32.03 -17.78 -34.24
CA VAL A 111 -32.24 -18.35 -32.90
C VAL A 111 -31.05 -19.20 -32.48
N ARG A 112 -30.52 -20.05 -33.38
CA ARG A 112 -29.33 -20.86 -33.10
C ARG A 112 -28.12 -19.99 -32.80
N LEU A 113 -27.84 -19.00 -33.64
CA LEU A 113 -26.71 -18.08 -33.45
C LEU A 113 -26.80 -17.32 -32.12
N ARG A 114 -28.01 -16.86 -31.76
CA ARG A 114 -28.25 -16.21 -30.46
C ARG A 114 -28.11 -17.18 -29.29
N GLY A 115 -28.52 -18.44 -29.47
CA GLY A 115 -28.32 -19.52 -28.50
C GLY A 115 -26.85 -19.78 -28.21
N GLU A 116 -26.03 -19.96 -29.25
CA GLU A 116 -24.58 -20.15 -29.12
C GLU A 116 -23.89 -18.96 -28.43
N ARG A 117 -24.29 -17.73 -28.78
CA ARG A 117 -23.75 -16.53 -28.12
C ARG A 117 -24.12 -16.50 -26.64
N LEU A 118 -25.35 -16.87 -26.30
CA LEU A 118 -25.84 -16.92 -24.92
C LEU A 118 -25.10 -17.98 -24.11
N GLU A 119 -24.91 -19.18 -24.65
CA GLU A 119 -24.11 -20.24 -24.02
C GLU A 119 -22.67 -19.79 -23.78
N SER A 120 -22.03 -19.15 -24.77
CA SER A 120 -20.67 -18.60 -24.63
C SER A 120 -20.59 -17.57 -23.49
N MET A 121 -21.56 -16.64 -23.41
CA MET A 121 -21.60 -15.64 -22.35
C MET A 121 -21.87 -16.28 -20.98
N GLN A 122 -22.72 -17.32 -20.92
CA GLN A 122 -22.98 -18.05 -19.68
C GLN A 122 -21.74 -18.79 -19.18
N LEU A 123 -20.97 -19.42 -20.08
CA LEU A 123 -19.70 -20.07 -19.73
C LEU A 123 -18.67 -19.05 -19.23
N GLU A 124 -18.57 -17.89 -19.88
CA GLU A 124 -17.69 -16.81 -19.45
C GLU A 124 -18.08 -16.29 -18.06
N LEU A 125 -19.37 -16.03 -17.82
CA LEU A 125 -19.89 -15.63 -16.51
C LEU A 125 -19.63 -16.69 -15.44
N ALA A 126 -19.83 -17.96 -15.75
CA ALA A 126 -19.52 -19.06 -14.81
C ALA A 126 -18.02 -19.10 -14.49
N SER A 127 -17.15 -18.89 -15.49
CA SER A 127 -15.70 -18.82 -15.28
C SER A 127 -15.29 -17.65 -14.38
N LEU A 128 -15.93 -16.49 -14.54
CA LEU A 128 -15.68 -15.30 -13.72
C LEU A 128 -16.21 -15.48 -12.29
N ARG A 129 -17.38 -16.10 -12.12
CA ARG A 129 -17.90 -16.46 -10.79
C ARG A 129 -16.97 -17.41 -10.05
N ASN A 130 -16.42 -18.40 -10.74
CA ASN A 130 -15.45 -19.32 -10.14
C ASN A 130 -14.11 -18.64 -9.79
N LYS A 131 -13.72 -17.57 -10.49
CA LYS A 131 -12.57 -16.72 -10.12
C LYS A 131 -12.83 -15.81 -8.91
N SER A 132 -14.10 -15.53 -8.60
CA SER A 132 -14.48 -14.66 -7.47
C SER A 132 -14.37 -15.36 -6.11
N GLU A 133 -14.26 -16.70 -6.06
CA GLU A 133 -13.89 -17.37 -4.83
C GLU A 133 -12.40 -17.16 -4.58
N ALA A 134 -12.08 -16.52 -3.45
CA ALA A 134 -10.72 -16.10 -3.13
C ALA A 134 -9.70 -17.21 -3.42
N SER A 135 -8.84 -16.95 -4.41
CA SER A 135 -7.90 -17.94 -4.91
C SER A 135 -7.04 -18.47 -3.76
N LYS A 136 -6.61 -19.73 -3.82
CA LYS A 136 -5.67 -20.28 -2.83
C LYS A 136 -4.45 -19.38 -2.68
N GLU A 137 -4.07 -18.68 -3.74
CA GLU A 137 -2.99 -17.69 -3.74
C GLU A 137 -3.32 -16.43 -2.95
N GLU A 138 -4.53 -15.89 -3.06
CA GLU A 138 -4.96 -14.72 -2.26
C GLU A 138 -4.99 -15.06 -0.77
N LYS A 139 -5.43 -16.27 -0.41
CA LYS A 139 -5.39 -16.73 0.98
C LYS A 139 -3.94 -16.87 1.49
N ARG A 140 -3.01 -17.34 0.65
CA ARG A 140 -1.58 -17.37 0.96
C ARG A 140 -1.01 -15.97 1.13
N MET A 141 -1.33 -15.04 0.23
CA MET A 141 -0.90 -13.64 0.34
C MET A 141 -1.42 -12.99 1.63
N LEU A 142 -2.70 -13.20 1.99
CA LEU A 142 -3.25 -12.71 3.26
C LEU A 142 -2.53 -13.30 4.48
N GLN A 143 -2.12 -14.57 4.43
CA GLN A 143 -1.35 -15.19 5.50
C GLN A 143 0.07 -14.59 5.60
N VAL A 144 0.72 -14.34 4.46
CA VAL A 144 2.03 -13.66 4.40
C VAL A 144 1.92 -12.24 4.95
N ILE A 145 0.89 -11.48 4.56
CA ILE A 145 0.64 -10.13 5.08
C ILE A 145 0.52 -10.15 6.60
N ARG A 146 -0.32 -11.03 7.16
CA ARG A 146 -0.45 -11.18 8.62
C ARG A 146 0.87 -11.53 9.31
N GLN A 147 1.69 -12.35 8.67
CA GLN A 147 2.99 -12.71 9.24
C GLN A 147 3.98 -11.54 9.21
N LEU A 148 3.97 -10.75 8.12
CA LEU A 148 4.77 -9.54 8.01
C LEU A 148 4.32 -8.47 9.01
N GLU A 149 3.02 -8.24 9.17
CA GLU A 149 2.46 -7.34 10.17
C GLU A 149 2.92 -7.71 11.59
N ASN A 150 2.79 -8.99 11.96
CA ASN A 150 3.26 -9.49 13.26
C ASN A 150 4.78 -9.32 13.46
N ASN A 151 5.57 -9.50 12.39
CA ASN A 151 7.02 -9.33 12.46
C ASN A 151 7.40 -7.84 12.60
N ILE A 152 6.68 -6.95 11.91
CA ILE A 152 6.87 -5.50 12.02
C ILE A 152 6.51 -5.03 13.43
N GLU A 153 5.38 -5.48 13.98
CA GLU A 153 4.96 -5.12 15.34
C GLU A 153 5.98 -5.60 16.38
N LYS A 154 6.46 -6.85 16.28
CA LYS A 154 7.53 -7.38 17.15
C LYS A 154 8.82 -6.57 17.04
N THR A 155 9.20 -6.16 15.83
CA THR A 155 10.41 -5.37 15.61
C THR A 155 10.26 -3.96 16.18
N THR A 156 9.08 -3.35 16.03
CA THR A 156 8.75 -2.05 16.60
C THR A 156 8.82 -2.10 18.13
N LEU A 157 8.24 -3.14 18.76
CA LEU A 157 8.36 -3.36 20.20
C LEU A 157 9.82 -3.50 20.65
N LYS A 158 10.64 -4.24 19.91
CA LYS A 158 12.08 -4.37 20.19
C LYS A 158 12.82 -3.03 20.06
N ILE A 159 12.50 -2.22 19.07
CA ILE A 159 13.09 -0.88 18.90
C ILE A 159 12.74 -0.01 20.10
N THR A 160 11.46 0.04 20.50
CA THR A 160 11.02 0.82 21.65
C THR A 160 11.68 0.35 22.95
N THR A 161 11.83 -0.96 23.17
CA THR A 161 12.53 -1.46 24.37
C THR A 161 14.01 -1.13 24.33
N CYS A 162 14.68 -1.27 23.19
CA CYS A 162 16.08 -0.84 23.03
C CYS A 162 16.26 0.67 23.26
N GLN A 163 15.35 1.50 22.79
CA GLN A 163 15.36 2.95 23.04
C GLN A 163 15.21 3.27 24.52
N ASN A 164 14.30 2.59 25.23
CA ASN A 164 14.13 2.75 26.68
C ASN A 164 15.40 2.33 27.45
N ILE A 165 16.02 1.21 27.06
CA ILE A 165 17.28 0.75 27.64
C ILE A 165 18.41 1.74 27.37
N HIS A 166 18.49 2.28 26.14
CA HIS A 166 19.49 3.28 25.77
C HIS A 166 19.35 4.56 26.61
N LEU A 167 18.13 5.06 26.77
CA LEU A 167 17.84 6.22 27.62
C LEU A 167 18.23 5.96 29.08
N LEU A 168 17.98 4.76 29.59
CA LEU A 168 18.41 4.36 30.94
C LEU A 168 19.94 4.40 31.07
N TYR A 169 20.67 3.82 30.11
CA TYR A 169 22.13 3.84 30.12
C TYR A 169 22.71 5.25 29.99
N LEU A 170 22.09 6.12 29.18
CA LEU A 170 22.48 7.53 29.11
C LEU A 170 22.26 8.24 30.45
N GLY A 171 21.13 7.99 31.12
CA GLY A 171 20.86 8.53 32.46
C GLY A 171 21.87 8.05 33.50
N LEU A 172 22.23 6.77 33.47
CA LEU A 172 23.26 6.20 34.35
C LEU A 172 24.63 6.81 34.08
N LEU A 173 25.00 6.99 32.81
CA LEU A 173 26.26 7.61 32.42
C LEU A 173 26.33 9.07 32.92
N ASP A 174 25.26 9.84 32.77
CA ASP A 174 25.19 11.22 33.28
C ASP A 174 25.34 11.26 34.80
N TYR A 175 24.67 10.36 35.52
CA TYR A 175 24.83 10.22 36.97
C TYR A 175 26.27 9.89 37.35
N LEU A 176 26.90 8.91 36.70
CA LEU A 176 28.29 8.53 36.96
C LEU A 176 29.26 9.67 36.67
N LYS A 177 29.04 10.45 35.60
CA LYS A 177 29.83 11.66 35.30
C LYS A 177 29.69 12.70 36.41
N LYS A 178 28.48 12.92 36.94
CA LYS A 178 28.26 13.83 38.08
C LYS A 178 28.99 13.38 39.33
N VAL A 179 28.96 12.08 39.64
CA VAL A 179 29.71 11.50 40.77
C VAL A 179 31.21 11.65 40.55
N LEU A 180 31.69 11.38 39.33
CA LEU A 180 33.10 11.49 38.97
C LEU A 180 33.66 12.90 39.18
N ILE A 181 32.87 13.94 38.86
CA ILE A 181 33.24 15.34 39.10
C ILE A 181 33.43 15.64 40.60
N GLY A 182 32.76 14.91 41.49
CA GLY A 182 32.90 15.08 42.94
C GLY A 182 34.19 14.49 43.51
N TYR A 183 34.73 13.41 42.93
CA TYR A 183 35.91 12.72 43.49
C TYR A 183 37.16 13.59 43.63
N PRO A 184 37.56 14.44 42.67
CA PRO A 184 38.71 15.32 42.82
C PRO A 184 38.60 16.22 44.06
N THR A 185 37.40 16.74 44.35
CA THR A 185 37.20 17.62 45.52
C THR A 185 37.39 16.85 46.83
N GLU A 186 36.89 15.61 46.92
CA GLU A 186 37.13 14.77 48.10
C GLU A 186 38.59 14.33 48.22
N LEU A 187 39.24 14.06 47.08
CA LEU A 187 40.67 13.73 47.05
C LEU A 187 41.51 14.91 47.54
N ASP A 188 41.21 16.14 47.10
CA ASP A 188 41.90 17.35 47.55
C ASP A 188 41.74 17.57 49.06
N LYS A 189 40.55 17.30 49.62
CA LYS A 189 40.34 17.36 51.09
C LYS A 189 41.23 16.36 51.82
N LEU A 190 41.29 15.11 51.36
CA LEU A 190 42.14 14.08 51.94
C LEU A 190 43.63 14.43 51.81
N GLN A 191 44.04 14.91 50.64
CA GLN A 191 45.42 15.36 50.38
C GLN A 191 45.82 16.47 51.34
N ASN A 192 44.96 17.48 51.53
CA ASN A 192 45.20 18.58 52.46
C ASN A 192 45.28 18.08 53.91
N LEU A 193 44.42 17.14 54.31
CA LEU A 193 44.46 16.55 55.65
C LEU A 193 45.79 15.81 55.89
N VAL A 194 46.27 15.05 54.90
CA VAL A 194 47.55 14.35 54.96
C VAL A 194 48.71 15.33 55.07
N VAL A 195 48.72 16.41 54.28
CA VAL A 195 49.74 17.47 54.36
C VAL A 195 49.77 18.09 55.75
N ASN A 196 48.60 18.39 56.34
CA ASN A 196 48.51 18.92 57.70
C ASN A 196 49.09 17.96 58.75
N TYR A 197 48.77 16.66 58.66
CA TYR A 197 49.34 15.67 59.57
C TYR A 197 50.86 15.53 59.41
N TYR A 198 51.39 15.61 58.18
CA TYR A 198 52.83 15.62 57.97
C TYR A 198 53.51 16.86 58.58
N SER A 199 52.89 18.05 58.46
CA SER A 199 53.42 19.25 59.12
C SER A 199 53.37 19.13 60.64
N GLU A 200 52.26 18.66 61.22
CA GLU A 200 52.14 18.46 62.67
C GLU A 200 53.18 17.45 63.20
N LEU A 201 53.41 16.37 62.46
CA LEU A 201 54.41 15.36 62.82
C LEU A 201 55.84 15.93 62.72
N SER A 202 56.12 16.73 61.68
CA SER A 202 57.39 17.42 61.52
C SER A 202 57.64 18.39 62.67
N ASP A 203 56.66 19.21 63.03
CA ASP A 203 56.74 20.15 64.15
C ASP A 203 56.98 19.41 65.47
N MET A 204 56.27 18.32 65.72
CA MET A 204 56.47 17.48 66.91
C MET A 204 57.88 16.83 66.93
N SER A 205 58.40 16.42 65.77
CA SER A 205 59.76 15.87 65.66
C SER A 205 60.82 16.93 65.97
N VAL A 206 60.64 18.16 65.49
CA VAL A 206 61.53 19.29 65.80
C VAL A 206 61.47 19.59 67.30
N MET A 207 60.27 19.69 67.88
CA MET A 207 60.11 19.89 69.33
C MET A 207 60.78 18.79 70.16
N SER A 208 60.66 17.52 69.74
CA SER A 208 61.33 16.40 70.42
C SER A 208 62.86 16.50 70.33
N GLN A 209 63.40 16.85 69.16
CA GLN A 209 64.83 17.06 68.98
C GLN A 209 65.35 18.23 69.82
N GLU A 210 64.61 19.35 69.87
CA GLU A 210 64.94 20.50 70.72
C GLU A 210 64.90 20.12 72.21
N ALA A 211 63.88 19.41 72.66
CA ALA A 211 63.79 18.92 74.03
C ALA A 211 64.95 18.01 74.40
N MET A 212 65.39 17.14 73.47
CA MET A 212 66.57 16.29 73.64
C MET A 212 67.86 17.12 73.73
N MET A 213 68.03 18.11 72.85
CA MET A 213 69.18 19.02 72.87
C MET A 213 69.25 19.84 74.17
N ILE A 214 68.12 20.37 74.64
CA ILE A 214 68.02 21.07 75.93
C ILE A 214 68.40 20.13 77.07
N THR A 215 67.87 18.90 77.07
CA THR A 215 68.17 17.90 78.11
C THR A 215 69.66 17.54 78.13
N ASP A 216 70.26 17.33 76.96
CA ASP A 216 71.70 17.04 76.85
C ASP A 216 72.56 18.22 77.26
N GLU A 217 72.15 19.45 76.93
CA GLU A 217 72.83 20.65 77.37
C GLU A 217 72.73 20.86 78.88
N VAL A 218 71.56 20.61 79.48
CA VAL A 218 71.38 20.59 80.94
C VAL A 218 72.28 19.53 81.58
N LYS A 219 72.33 18.30 81.03
CA LYS A 219 73.25 17.24 81.51
C LYS A 219 74.72 17.64 81.39
N ARG A 220 75.14 18.26 80.28
CA ARG A 220 76.52 18.77 80.13
C ARG A 220 76.83 19.84 81.16
N ASN A 221 75.95 20.81 81.35
CA ASN A 221 76.14 21.89 82.31
C ASN A 221 76.15 21.36 83.76
N MET A 222 75.33 20.35 84.07
CA MET A 222 75.36 19.65 85.35
C MET A 222 76.72 18.97 85.59
N ARG A 223 77.22 18.19 84.63
CA ARG A 223 78.54 17.53 84.72
C ARG A 223 79.69 18.54 84.83
N LYS A 224 79.65 19.64 84.07
CA LYS A 224 80.65 20.73 84.18
C LYS A 224 80.64 21.35 85.58
N LYS A 225 79.45 21.66 86.12
CA LYS A 225 79.32 22.20 87.49
C LYS A 225 79.80 21.19 88.53
N GLU A 226 79.45 19.92 88.40
CA GLU A 226 79.91 18.85 89.29
C GLU A 226 81.44 18.71 89.26
N ALA A 227 82.06 18.71 88.08
CA ALA A 227 83.52 18.69 87.94
C ALA A 227 84.18 19.90 88.62
N SER A 228 83.66 21.11 88.37
CA SER A 228 84.17 22.32 89.03
C SER A 228 84.02 22.28 90.55
N PHE A 229 82.93 21.69 91.05
CA PHE A 229 82.69 21.50 92.48
C PHE A 229 83.66 20.48 93.10
N ILE A 230 83.94 19.37 92.39
CA ILE A 230 84.93 18.39 92.83
C ILE A 230 86.33 19.02 92.84
N GLU A 231 86.69 19.81 91.83
CA GLU A 231 87.96 20.52 91.77
C GLU A 231 88.09 21.55 92.91
N GLU A 232 87.04 22.34 93.17
CA GLU A 232 86.99 23.27 94.30
C GLU A 232 87.12 22.52 95.64
N ARG A 233 86.41 21.41 95.82
CA ARG A 233 86.50 20.55 97.00
C ARG A 233 87.92 19.99 97.17
N ARG A 234 88.52 19.45 96.11
CA ARG A 234 89.91 18.95 96.12
C ARG A 234 90.89 20.07 96.44
N ALA A 235 90.71 21.27 95.89
CA ALA A 235 91.55 22.42 96.21
C ALA A 235 91.42 22.82 97.68
N ARG A 236 90.20 22.81 98.24
CA ARG A 236 89.93 23.08 99.65
C ARG A 236 90.53 22.01 100.57
N GLU A 237 90.37 20.74 100.22
CA GLU A 237 90.94 19.60 100.94
C GLU A 237 92.47 19.59 100.86
N ASN A 238 93.06 19.94 99.72
CA ASN A 238 94.51 20.12 99.58
C ASN A 238 95.02 21.26 100.46
N ARG A 239 94.32 22.39 100.51
CA ARG A 239 94.65 23.51 101.44
C ARG A 239 94.56 23.05 102.90
N LEU A 240 93.51 22.31 103.27
CA LEU A 240 93.35 21.74 104.61
C LEU A 240 94.46 20.73 104.92
N ASN A 241 94.84 19.88 103.96
CA ASN A 241 95.88 18.88 104.11
C ASN A 241 97.27 19.54 104.20
N GLN A 242 97.50 20.65 103.50
CA GLN A 242 98.71 21.48 103.68
C GLN A 242 98.77 22.06 105.11
N GLN A 243 97.65 22.56 105.64
CA GLN A 243 97.56 22.98 107.05
C GLN A 243 97.78 21.82 108.03
N LYS A 244 97.16 20.65 107.79
CA LYS A 244 97.40 19.43 108.58
C LYS A 244 98.85 19.00 108.53
N LYS A 245 99.51 19.00 107.37
CA LYS A 245 100.95 18.68 107.27
C LYS A 245 101.83 19.67 108.03
N LEU A 246 101.43 20.93 108.14
CA LEU A 246 102.11 21.89 109.02
C LEU A 246 101.89 21.53 110.50
N ILE A 247 100.68 21.11 110.87
CA ILE A 247 100.35 20.59 112.22
C ILE A 247 101.08 19.27 112.52
N ASP A 248 101.14 18.34 111.58
CA ASP A 248 101.86 17.08 111.71
C ASP A 248 103.38 17.33 111.74
N LYS A 249 103.90 18.37 111.07
CA LYS A 249 105.29 18.82 111.24
C LYS A 249 105.56 19.42 112.63
N ILE A 250 104.53 19.91 113.31
CA ILE A 250 104.61 20.30 114.72
C ILE A 250 104.62 19.03 115.59
N HIS A 251 103.75 18.06 115.32
CA HIS A 251 103.71 16.79 116.05
C HIS A 251 104.91 15.86 115.80
N THR A 252 105.54 15.86 114.62
CA THR A 252 106.67 14.96 114.27
C THR A 252 108.04 15.43 114.78
N LYS A 253 108.11 16.55 115.50
CA LYS A 253 109.25 16.86 116.37
C LYS A 253 109.07 16.28 117.80
N GLU A 254 107.89 15.78 118.12
CA GLU A 254 107.60 15.05 119.34
C GLU A 254 107.53 13.55 119.02
N THR A 255 108.59 12.84 119.40
CA THR A 255 108.51 11.46 119.91
C THR A 255 107.90 10.41 118.97
N SER A 256 108.72 9.70 118.21
CA SER A 256 109.46 8.50 118.63
C SER A 256 108.73 7.20 118.29
N GLU A 257 109.51 6.30 117.70
CA GLU A 257 109.37 4.84 117.71
C GLU A 257 108.32 4.13 116.83
N LYS A 258 108.87 3.54 115.75
CA LYS A 258 108.81 2.11 115.36
C LYS A 258 107.76 1.60 114.34
N TYR A 259 108.36 0.89 113.36
CA TYR A 259 107.90 -0.19 112.46
C TYR A 259 107.11 0.15 111.18
N ARG A 260 107.72 -0.13 110.01
CA ARG A 260 107.46 -1.21 108.99
C ARG A 260 106.22 -0.89 108.12
N GLN A 261 106.17 -1.09 106.80
CA GLN A 261 106.73 -2.13 105.93
C GLN A 261 106.56 -1.66 104.47
N GLY A 262 107.46 -2.03 103.54
CA GLY A 262 107.24 -1.94 102.09
C GLY A 262 106.24 -3.00 101.59
N GLN A 263 105.85 -3.13 100.33
CA GLN A 263 106.19 -2.50 99.05
C GLN A 263 105.19 -3.07 97.99
N THR A 264 104.79 -2.26 97.00
CA THR A 264 104.39 -2.60 95.59
C THR A 264 103.12 -3.43 95.23
N ASP A 265 102.21 -2.75 94.51
CA ASP A 265 101.77 -2.95 93.10
C ASP A 265 101.33 -4.33 92.54
N LEU A 266 100.09 -4.41 92.02
CA LEU A 266 99.69 -4.72 90.62
C LEU A 266 98.23 -5.22 90.47
N ASP A 267 97.72 -5.04 89.25
CA ASP A 267 96.34 -4.98 88.74
C ASP A 267 95.57 -6.31 88.48
N PHE A 268 94.21 -6.20 88.54
CA PHE A 268 93.07 -6.84 87.77
C PHE A 268 93.05 -8.37 87.41
N PRO A 269 91.97 -8.98 86.87
CA PRO A 269 90.48 -8.85 86.94
C PRO A 269 89.78 -10.23 87.23
N SER A 270 88.44 -10.34 87.13
CA SER A 270 87.77 -11.66 86.97
C SER A 270 86.50 -11.59 86.13
N ASN A 271 86.42 -12.45 85.09
CA ASN A 271 85.17 -13.07 84.66
C ASN A 271 85.37 -14.33 83.76
N VAL A 272 84.41 -15.26 83.86
CA VAL A 272 83.94 -16.30 82.87
C VAL A 272 84.54 -17.73 82.89
N MET A 273 83.70 -18.73 83.27
CA MET A 273 83.23 -19.94 82.50
C MET A 273 82.89 -21.16 83.39
N ILE A 274 81.82 -21.89 83.04
CA ILE A 274 81.54 -23.28 83.44
C ILE A 274 81.02 -24.05 82.20
N SER A 275 81.41 -25.33 82.15
CA SER A 275 81.50 -26.26 81.02
C SER A 275 80.40 -27.35 81.00
N ASP A 276 80.48 -28.21 79.96
CA ASP A 276 80.20 -29.68 79.94
C ASP A 276 78.73 -30.19 79.80
N THR A 277 78.36 -31.34 79.18
CA THR A 277 79.01 -32.48 78.47
C THR A 277 77.98 -33.43 77.78
N LEU A 278 78.44 -34.16 76.74
CA LEU A 278 78.29 -35.59 76.33
C LEU A 278 76.96 -36.44 76.34
N LYS A 279 76.59 -36.89 75.12
CA LYS A 279 76.30 -38.26 74.54
C LYS A 279 75.55 -39.38 75.31
N VAL A 280 74.54 -40.03 74.66
CA VAL A 280 74.33 -41.52 74.54
C VAL A 280 73.49 -41.88 73.27
N LYS A 281 73.84 -42.99 72.60
CA LYS A 281 73.31 -43.60 71.35
C LYS A 281 71.97 -44.37 71.49
N LYS A 282 71.17 -44.42 70.42
CA LYS A 282 70.35 -45.59 70.04
C LYS A 282 70.38 -45.81 68.52
N LYS A 283 70.38 -47.09 68.14
CA LYS A 283 70.62 -47.68 66.83
C LYS A 283 69.61 -47.20 65.79
N GLU A 284 70.06 -46.32 64.91
CA GLU A 284 69.32 -45.80 63.77
C GLU A 284 69.22 -46.88 62.68
N THR A 285 68.02 -47.11 62.14
CA THR A 285 67.88 -47.49 60.72
C THR A 285 68.79 -46.57 59.93
N SER A 286 69.68 -47.11 59.07
CA SER A 286 70.61 -46.36 58.22
C SER A 286 70.10 -44.93 57.98
N THR A 287 70.78 -43.93 58.53
CA THR A 287 70.33 -42.53 58.45
C THR A 287 70.04 -42.12 57.01
N ALA A 288 70.80 -42.68 56.07
CA ALA A 288 70.60 -42.52 54.63
C ALA A 288 69.27 -43.12 54.10
N GLU A 289 68.76 -44.21 54.68
CA GLU A 289 67.48 -44.82 54.28
C GLU A 289 66.29 -43.96 54.78
N LEU A 290 66.39 -43.40 55.99
CA LEU A 290 65.41 -42.48 56.55
C LEU A 290 65.40 -41.14 55.82
N GLU A 291 66.57 -40.61 55.48
CA GLU A 291 66.74 -39.40 54.66
C GLU A 291 66.15 -39.61 53.25
N TYR A 292 66.46 -40.74 52.61
CA TYR A 292 65.87 -41.06 51.31
C TYR A 292 64.34 -41.21 51.35
N GLN A 293 63.80 -41.89 52.37
CA GLN A 293 62.35 -42.03 52.51
C GLN A 293 61.65 -40.70 52.80
N THR A 294 62.25 -39.82 53.60
CA THR A 294 61.71 -38.49 53.89
C THR A 294 61.76 -37.58 52.65
N GLU A 295 62.84 -37.64 51.86
CA GLU A 295 62.92 -36.93 50.58
C GLU A 295 61.87 -37.42 49.58
N VAL A 296 61.72 -38.74 49.39
CA VAL A 296 60.72 -39.31 48.47
C VAL A 296 59.30 -38.92 48.90
N THR A 297 59.01 -38.95 50.21
CA THR A 297 57.71 -38.52 50.74
C THR A 297 57.46 -37.03 50.51
N ALA A 298 58.49 -36.19 50.72
CA ALA A 298 58.40 -34.75 50.46
C ALA A 298 58.16 -34.45 48.96
N TRP A 299 58.81 -35.17 48.05
CA TRP A 299 58.58 -35.06 46.61
C TRP A 299 57.17 -35.48 46.23
N VAL A 300 56.67 -36.58 46.79
CA VAL A 300 55.29 -37.04 46.56
C VAL A 300 54.27 -36.01 47.04
N GLU A 301 54.45 -35.41 48.22
CA GLU A 301 53.55 -34.36 48.71
C GLU A 301 53.65 -33.06 47.88
N LYS A 302 54.83 -32.74 47.34
CA LYS A 302 55.01 -31.62 46.40
C LYS A 302 54.26 -31.86 45.09
N VAL A 303 54.27 -33.09 44.57
CA VAL A 303 53.49 -33.45 43.36
C VAL A 303 51.99 -33.46 43.68
N LYS A 304 51.56 -34.01 44.82
CA LYS A 304 50.15 -34.01 45.24
C LYS A 304 49.61 -32.60 45.40
N SER A 305 50.38 -31.69 46.00
CA SER A 305 49.98 -30.28 46.15
C SER A 305 49.92 -29.54 44.81
N ALA A 306 50.89 -29.77 43.90
CA ALA A 306 50.88 -29.19 42.55
C ALA A 306 49.67 -29.65 41.71
N VAL A 307 49.36 -30.95 41.75
CA VAL A 307 48.24 -31.56 41.01
C VAL A 307 46.90 -31.45 41.79
N ARG A 308 46.95 -30.89 43.01
CA ARG A 308 45.84 -30.70 43.97
C ARG A 308 45.09 -31.98 44.37
N CYS A 309 45.73 -33.13 44.40
CA CYS A 309 45.10 -34.42 44.69
C CYS A 309 45.42 -34.94 46.10
N SER A 310 44.45 -35.64 46.71
CA SER A 310 44.56 -36.11 48.10
C SER A 310 45.30 -37.45 48.23
N HIS A 311 45.20 -38.32 47.21
CA HIS A 311 45.84 -39.64 47.20
C HIS A 311 46.83 -39.79 46.04
N LEU A 312 47.87 -40.61 46.25
CA LEU A 312 48.92 -40.88 45.25
C LEU A 312 48.34 -41.50 43.97
N TRP A 313 47.35 -42.38 44.12
CA TRP A 313 46.70 -43.08 43.02
C TRP A 313 45.93 -42.15 42.07
N ASP A 314 45.54 -40.96 42.54
CA ASP A 314 44.77 -39.97 41.75
C ASP A 314 45.65 -39.14 40.81
N ILE A 315 46.97 -39.13 41.03
CA ILE A 315 47.93 -38.30 40.29
C ILE A 315 47.85 -38.61 38.78
N ALA A 316 47.88 -39.89 38.43
CA ALA A 316 47.83 -40.33 37.03
C ALA A 316 46.51 -39.94 36.35
N GLY A 317 45.38 -40.07 37.06
CA GLY A 317 44.06 -39.68 36.54
C GLY A 317 43.93 -38.18 36.32
N ARG A 318 44.52 -37.36 37.19
CA ARG A 318 44.53 -35.89 37.04
C ARG A 318 45.43 -35.41 35.91
N PHE A 319 46.60 -36.02 35.71
CA PHE A 319 47.43 -35.72 34.55
C PHE A 319 46.72 -36.10 33.24
N LEU A 320 46.02 -37.23 33.22
CA LEU A 320 45.22 -37.61 32.04
C LEU A 320 44.08 -36.63 31.79
N ALA A 321 43.35 -36.21 32.84
CA ALA A 321 42.31 -35.20 32.72
C ALA A 321 42.87 -33.84 32.25
N GLN A 322 44.02 -33.42 32.79
CA GLN A 322 44.71 -32.19 32.37
C GLN A 322 45.13 -32.26 30.90
N LYS A 323 45.68 -33.40 30.45
CA LYS A 323 46.04 -33.63 29.05
C LYS A 323 44.81 -33.58 28.14
N ASN A 324 43.70 -34.21 28.52
CA ASN A 324 42.47 -34.14 27.75
C ASN A 324 41.90 -32.71 27.68
N THR A 325 42.01 -31.94 28.77
CA THR A 325 41.60 -30.52 28.74
C THR A 325 42.52 -29.67 27.88
N GLU A 326 43.82 -29.97 27.87
CA GLU A 326 44.81 -29.31 27.01
C GLU A 326 44.51 -29.59 25.52
N GLU A 327 44.36 -30.86 25.14
CA GLU A 327 44.00 -31.25 23.76
C GLU A 327 42.66 -30.61 23.31
N ASN A 328 41.67 -30.54 24.20
CA ASN A 328 40.39 -29.89 23.87
C ASN A 328 40.51 -28.36 23.74
N LEU A 329 41.39 -27.71 24.53
CA LEU A 329 41.68 -26.29 24.39
C LEU A 329 42.45 -26.00 23.10
N GLU A 330 43.40 -26.86 22.72
CA GLU A 330 44.12 -26.76 21.44
C GLU A 330 43.15 -26.83 20.26
N LEU A 331 42.23 -27.80 20.25
CA LEU A 331 41.19 -27.90 19.21
C LEU A 331 40.30 -26.64 19.16
N GLN A 332 39.91 -26.10 20.32
CA GLN A 332 39.14 -24.85 20.36
C GLN A 332 39.93 -23.65 19.86
N MET A 333 41.24 -23.60 20.13
CA MET A 333 42.13 -22.57 19.60
C MET A 333 42.23 -22.66 18.08
N GLU A 334 42.40 -23.87 17.52
CA GLU A 334 42.42 -24.08 16.06
C GLU A 334 41.09 -23.65 15.41
N ASP A 335 39.95 -24.01 15.99
CA ASP A 335 38.62 -23.59 15.52
C ASP A 335 38.45 -22.06 15.53
N CYS A 336 38.93 -21.40 16.60
CA CYS A 336 38.88 -19.95 16.71
C CYS A 336 39.78 -19.28 15.66
N GLU A 337 40.96 -19.84 15.43
CA GLU A 337 41.92 -19.38 14.44
C GLU A 337 41.36 -19.53 13.02
N GLN A 338 40.73 -20.65 12.70
CA GLN A 338 40.05 -20.86 11.42
C GLN A 338 38.92 -19.83 11.20
N ARG A 339 38.08 -19.58 12.21
CA ARG A 339 37.04 -18.54 12.12
C ARG A 339 37.62 -17.14 11.92
N ARG A 340 38.74 -16.84 12.59
CA ARG A 340 39.46 -15.57 12.43
C ARG A 340 39.91 -15.37 10.99
N VAL A 341 40.56 -16.38 10.39
CA VAL A 341 41.01 -16.34 8.99
C VAL A 341 39.83 -16.19 8.02
N GLN A 342 38.72 -16.90 8.25
CA GLN A 342 37.52 -16.77 7.42
C GLN A 342 36.91 -15.36 7.49
N LEU A 343 36.83 -14.78 8.70
CA LEU A 343 36.32 -13.42 8.90
C LEU A 343 37.24 -12.38 8.26
N GLU A 344 38.55 -12.54 8.36
CA GLU A 344 39.51 -11.64 7.72
C GLU A 344 39.40 -11.68 6.18
N ALA A 345 39.20 -12.87 5.61
CA ALA A 345 38.96 -13.03 4.17
C ALA A 345 37.64 -12.37 3.74
N LEU A 346 36.59 -12.48 4.55
CA LEU A 346 35.29 -11.84 4.28
C LEU A 346 35.42 -10.32 4.37
N MET A 347 36.12 -9.80 5.38
CA MET A 347 36.40 -8.38 5.54
C MET A 347 37.11 -7.81 4.30
N LYS A 348 38.17 -8.46 3.82
CA LYS A 348 38.89 -8.03 2.59
C LYS A 348 37.99 -8.02 1.34
N LYS A 349 37.05 -8.97 1.23
CA LYS A 349 36.06 -8.99 0.15
C LYS A 349 35.10 -7.80 0.24
N LEU A 350 34.59 -7.52 1.44
CA LEU A 350 33.70 -6.38 1.66
C LEU A 350 34.40 -5.04 1.43
N GLU A 351 35.66 -4.90 1.84
CA GLU A 351 36.47 -3.71 1.55
C GLU A 351 36.67 -3.51 0.05
N LEU A 352 36.87 -4.60 -0.72
CA LEU A 352 36.94 -4.54 -2.17
C LEU A 352 35.59 -4.14 -2.79
N GLU A 353 34.48 -4.70 -2.33
CA GLU A 353 33.14 -4.31 -2.76
C GLU A 353 32.84 -2.84 -2.44
N GLU A 354 33.21 -2.38 -1.24
CA GLU A 354 33.08 -0.99 -0.84
C GLU A 354 33.94 -0.07 -1.72
N ALA A 355 35.18 -0.46 -2.01
CA ALA A 355 36.03 0.28 -2.95
C ALA A 355 35.43 0.30 -4.36
N LEU A 356 34.88 -0.82 -4.84
CA LEU A 356 34.19 -0.88 -6.13
C LEU A 356 32.93 -0.02 -6.15
N LEU A 357 32.20 0.12 -5.04
CA LEU A 357 31.04 1.01 -4.93
C LEU A 357 31.45 2.47 -4.82
N LYS A 358 32.51 2.78 -4.06
CA LYS A 358 33.06 4.14 -3.91
C LYS A 358 33.72 4.66 -5.19
N PHE A 359 34.38 3.78 -5.93
CA PHE A 359 35.19 4.12 -7.11
C PHE A 359 34.60 3.60 -8.43
N ARG A 360 33.42 2.96 -8.43
CA ARG A 360 32.59 2.90 -9.64
C ARG A 360 32.44 4.33 -10.09
N GLN A 361 33.01 4.66 -11.25
CA GLN A 361 32.87 5.97 -11.86
C GLN A 361 31.39 6.36 -11.81
N MET A 362 31.08 7.37 -10.98
CA MET A 362 29.80 8.06 -11.02
C MET A 362 29.63 8.47 -12.50
N PRO A 363 28.63 7.95 -13.23
CA PRO A 363 28.37 8.41 -14.59
C PRO A 363 28.27 9.92 -14.48
N SER A 364 29.13 10.62 -15.22
CA SER A 364 29.34 12.07 -15.11
C SER A 364 28.01 12.79 -14.85
N SER A 365 27.99 13.75 -13.94
CA SER A 365 26.81 14.51 -13.50
C SER A 365 25.90 15.04 -14.63
N VAL A 366 26.41 15.11 -15.86
CA VAL A 366 25.68 15.39 -17.12
C VAL A 366 24.64 14.32 -17.47
N SER A 367 24.97 13.03 -17.29
CA SER A 367 24.06 11.90 -17.55
C SER A 367 22.85 11.92 -16.62
N PHE A 368 23.06 12.20 -15.33
CA PHE A 368 21.98 12.26 -14.35
C PHE A 368 21.04 13.44 -14.61
N LYS A 369 21.58 14.64 -14.88
CA LYS A 369 20.75 15.80 -15.22
C LYS A 369 19.94 15.59 -16.51
N SER A 370 20.51 14.91 -17.50
CA SER A 370 19.79 14.58 -18.74
C SER A 370 18.68 13.54 -18.53
N ILE A 371 18.89 12.57 -17.64
CA ILE A 371 17.85 11.59 -17.30
C ILE A 371 16.76 12.26 -16.45
N GLU A 372 17.14 13.11 -15.49
CA GLU A 372 16.21 13.89 -14.67
C GLU A 372 15.35 14.81 -15.53
N SER A 373 15.93 15.50 -16.52
CA SER A 373 15.16 16.35 -17.44
C SER A 373 14.21 15.53 -18.31
N LYS A 374 14.62 14.34 -18.78
CA LYS A 374 13.74 13.45 -19.54
C LYS A 374 12.57 12.94 -18.70
N ILE A 375 12.82 12.56 -17.45
CA ILE A 375 11.78 12.10 -16.53
C ILE A 375 10.80 13.24 -16.21
N LYS A 376 11.30 14.46 -15.98
CA LYS A 376 10.43 15.63 -15.77
C LYS A 376 9.57 15.94 -17.00
N ASN A 377 10.13 15.85 -18.20
CA ASN A 377 9.36 16.06 -19.43
C ASN A 377 8.29 14.98 -19.63
N MET A 378 8.61 13.70 -19.40
CA MET A 378 7.62 12.63 -19.45
C MET A 378 6.53 12.79 -18.40
N LEU A 379 6.88 13.25 -17.19
CA LEU A 379 5.91 13.52 -16.14
C LEU A 379 4.95 14.63 -16.57
N GLN A 380 5.47 15.74 -17.12
CA GLN A 380 4.64 16.83 -17.62
C GLN A 380 3.72 16.40 -18.78
N GLU A 381 4.20 15.54 -19.67
CA GLU A 381 3.41 14.99 -20.77
C GLU A 381 2.27 14.09 -20.27
N GLU A 382 2.55 13.23 -19.29
CA GLU A 382 1.52 12.37 -18.68
C GLU A 382 0.53 13.19 -17.82
N GLU A 383 0.97 14.24 -17.13
CA GLU A 383 0.10 15.17 -16.40
C GLU A 383 -0.83 15.92 -17.37
N ALA A 384 -0.31 16.41 -18.51
CA ALA A 384 -1.13 17.06 -19.53
C ALA A 384 -2.16 16.10 -20.12
N ARG A 385 -1.75 14.86 -20.42
CA ARG A 385 -2.64 13.81 -20.92
C ARG A 385 -3.73 13.45 -19.92
N LEU A 386 -3.39 13.38 -18.63
CA LEU A 386 -4.36 13.16 -17.56
C LEU A 386 -5.37 14.29 -17.49
N GLN A 387 -4.92 15.55 -17.56
CA GLN A 387 -5.80 16.71 -17.55
C GLN A 387 -6.75 16.73 -18.76
N GLU A 388 -6.27 16.38 -19.96
CA GLU A 388 -7.12 16.24 -21.15
C GLU A 388 -8.18 15.15 -20.99
N ALA A 389 -7.80 14.00 -20.42
CA ALA A 389 -8.75 12.91 -20.15
C ALA A 389 -9.82 13.32 -19.12
N TYR A 390 -9.44 14.04 -18.07
CA TYR A 390 -10.40 14.60 -17.10
C TYR A 390 -11.35 15.58 -17.77
N ASN A 391 -10.83 16.54 -18.55
CA ASN A 391 -11.65 17.51 -19.28
C ASN A 391 -12.65 16.82 -20.22
N HIS A 392 -12.20 15.78 -20.94
CA HIS A 392 -13.07 14.99 -21.82
C HIS A 392 -14.16 14.23 -21.03
N MET A 393 -13.81 13.65 -19.87
CA MET A 393 -14.76 12.95 -19.01
C MET A 393 -15.81 13.90 -18.44
N THR A 394 -15.40 15.07 -17.94
CA THR A 394 -16.31 16.10 -17.43
C THR A 394 -17.28 16.58 -18.50
N ARG A 395 -16.79 16.87 -19.73
CA ARG A 395 -17.65 17.24 -20.86
C ARG A 395 -18.65 16.13 -21.20
N SER A 396 -18.22 14.87 -21.18
CA SER A 396 -19.09 13.72 -21.45
C SER A 396 -20.18 13.56 -20.37
N GLN A 397 -19.82 13.77 -19.10
CA GLN A 397 -20.78 13.75 -17.98
C GLN A 397 -21.79 14.89 -18.07
N GLN A 398 -21.34 16.11 -18.40
CA GLN A 398 -22.22 17.25 -18.63
C GLN A 398 -23.20 16.98 -19.78
N LEU A 399 -22.70 16.45 -20.91
CA LEU A 399 -23.55 16.09 -22.05
C LEU A 399 -24.58 15.02 -21.67
N LEU A 400 -24.19 14.00 -20.90
CA LEU A 400 -25.11 12.98 -20.41
C LEU A 400 -26.19 13.57 -19.52
N LEU A 401 -25.84 14.49 -18.62
CA LEU A 401 -26.79 15.18 -17.74
C LEU A 401 -27.78 16.01 -18.57
N VAL A 402 -27.30 16.80 -19.54
CA VAL A 402 -28.16 17.60 -20.43
C VAL A 402 -29.11 16.71 -21.22
N LEU A 403 -28.62 15.58 -21.77
CA LEU A 403 -29.46 14.61 -22.47
C LEU A 403 -30.49 13.98 -21.54
N GLN A 404 -30.10 13.63 -20.32
CA GLN A 404 -31.00 13.05 -19.33
C GLN A 404 -32.12 14.02 -18.95
N THR A 405 -31.77 15.25 -18.60
CA THR A 405 -32.73 16.30 -18.28
C THR A 405 -33.62 16.62 -19.47
N GLY A 406 -33.08 16.64 -20.70
CA GLY A 406 -33.85 16.86 -21.93
C GLY A 406 -34.89 15.75 -22.18
N ILE A 407 -34.49 14.49 -22.01
CA ILE A 407 -35.38 13.33 -22.16
C ILE A 407 -36.43 13.30 -21.05
N ASP A 408 -36.05 13.59 -19.81
CA ASP A 408 -36.99 13.67 -18.68
C ASP A 408 -38.03 14.78 -18.89
N ASN A 409 -37.61 15.95 -19.37
CA ASN A 409 -38.54 17.03 -19.73
C ASN A 409 -39.51 16.63 -20.85
N LEU A 410 -39.01 15.97 -21.90
CA LEU A 410 -39.86 15.48 -22.99
C LEU A 410 -40.86 14.43 -22.48
N TYR A 411 -40.39 13.51 -21.65
CA TYR A 411 -41.20 12.48 -21.03
C TYR A 411 -42.32 13.05 -20.18
N ILE A 412 -42.02 14.01 -19.29
CA ILE A 412 -43.01 14.70 -18.45
C ILE A 412 -44.08 15.40 -19.32
N ARG A 413 -43.69 16.04 -20.42
CA ARG A 413 -44.67 16.70 -21.32
C ARG A 413 -45.56 15.71 -22.07
N LEU A 414 -45.03 14.54 -22.42
CA LEU A 414 -45.75 13.54 -23.20
C LEU A 414 -46.56 12.55 -22.34
N ILE A 415 -46.28 12.43 -21.03
CA ILE A 415 -46.93 11.44 -20.16
C ILE A 415 -48.46 11.60 -20.12
N GLY A 416 -48.97 12.84 -20.17
CA GLY A 416 -50.41 13.14 -20.13
C GLY A 416 -51.21 12.82 -21.40
N ILE A 417 -50.55 12.35 -22.47
CA ILE A 417 -51.21 12.02 -23.74
C ILE A 417 -51.68 10.57 -23.71
N ALA A 418 -53.00 10.35 -23.70
CA ALA A 418 -53.60 9.01 -23.70
C ALA A 418 -53.49 8.35 -25.08
N LEU A 419 -52.94 7.13 -25.12
CA LEU A 419 -52.92 6.31 -26.34
C LEU A 419 -54.19 5.47 -26.48
N PRO A 420 -54.60 5.10 -27.71
CA PRO A 420 -55.74 4.22 -27.94
C PRO A 420 -55.48 2.85 -27.31
N ALA A 421 -56.50 2.29 -26.64
CA ALA A 421 -56.47 1.08 -25.82
C ALA A 421 -55.92 -0.22 -26.47
N ALA A 422 -55.58 -0.20 -27.77
CA ALA A 422 -54.94 -1.31 -28.47
C ALA A 422 -53.41 -1.40 -28.22
N GLN A 423 -52.77 -0.32 -27.75
CA GLN A 423 -51.37 -0.32 -27.35
C GLN A 423 -51.30 -0.31 -25.83
N LYS A 424 -50.98 -1.46 -25.22
CA LYS A 424 -50.88 -1.59 -23.75
C LYS A 424 -49.91 -0.54 -23.19
N GLU A 425 -50.43 0.39 -22.39
CA GLU A 425 -49.61 1.22 -21.51
C GLU A 425 -48.97 0.33 -20.45
N VAL A 426 -47.66 0.13 -20.54
CA VAL A 426 -46.88 -0.31 -19.38
C VAL A 426 -46.78 0.90 -18.47
N ALA A 427 -47.50 0.87 -17.35
CA ALA A 427 -47.43 1.91 -16.33
C ALA A 427 -45.94 2.12 -15.94
N PRO A 428 -45.40 3.33 -16.12
CA PRO A 428 -44.00 3.57 -15.86
C PRO A 428 -43.78 3.71 -14.35
N SER A 429 -42.92 2.87 -13.80
CA SER A 429 -42.31 3.10 -12.49
C SER A 429 -41.42 4.36 -12.59
N ASP A 430 -41.32 5.14 -11.50
CA ASP A 430 -40.48 6.34 -11.41
C ASP A 430 -38.99 6.12 -11.72
N THR A 431 -38.56 4.86 -11.86
CA THR A 431 -37.19 4.42 -12.15
C THR A 431 -37.01 3.89 -13.58
N LEU A 432 -37.65 4.50 -14.57
CA LEU A 432 -37.50 4.09 -15.97
C LEU A 432 -36.13 4.52 -16.55
N ASP A 433 -35.39 3.57 -17.15
CA ASP A 433 -34.10 3.80 -17.80
C ASP A 433 -34.18 4.86 -18.93
N LEU A 434 -33.08 5.59 -19.17
CA LEU A 434 -33.02 6.71 -20.11
C LEU A 434 -33.47 6.33 -21.52
N PHE A 435 -33.03 5.16 -21.98
CA PHE A 435 -33.39 4.62 -23.29
C PHE A 435 -34.87 4.22 -23.36
N SER A 436 -35.41 3.71 -22.24
CA SER A 436 -36.82 3.35 -22.13
C SER A 436 -37.73 4.59 -22.14
N LYS A 437 -37.33 5.67 -21.46
CA LYS A 437 -38.00 6.99 -21.53
C LYS A 437 -37.97 7.55 -22.95
N LEU A 438 -36.83 7.46 -23.63
CA LEU A 438 -36.70 7.91 -25.02
C LEU A 438 -37.58 7.11 -25.98
N THR A 439 -37.60 5.78 -25.86
CA THR A 439 -38.46 4.90 -26.66
C THR A 439 -39.95 5.17 -26.43
N TYR A 440 -40.31 5.45 -25.17
CA TYR A 440 -41.67 5.88 -24.80
C TYR A 440 -42.03 7.21 -25.48
N CYS A 441 -41.15 8.21 -25.39
CA CYS A 441 -41.35 9.51 -26.05
C CYS A 441 -41.49 9.34 -27.57
N GLN A 442 -40.65 8.52 -28.18
CA GLN A 442 -40.69 8.23 -29.62
C GLN A 442 -42.05 7.63 -30.02
N GLY A 443 -42.55 6.63 -29.30
CA GLY A 443 -43.85 6.02 -29.59
C GLY A 443 -45.00 7.04 -29.50
N LYS A 444 -44.99 7.90 -28.47
CA LYS A 444 -45.99 8.96 -28.32
C LYS A 444 -45.91 10.02 -29.42
N LEU A 445 -44.69 10.43 -29.80
CA LEU A 445 -44.48 11.41 -30.87
C LEU A 445 -44.94 10.86 -32.23
N MET A 446 -44.65 9.59 -32.54
CA MET A 446 -45.13 8.97 -33.78
C MET A 446 -46.65 8.90 -33.83
N TYR A 447 -47.31 8.56 -32.71
CA TYR A 447 -48.77 8.61 -32.61
C TYR A 447 -49.34 10.02 -32.84
N LEU A 448 -48.69 11.06 -32.31
CA LEU A 448 -49.10 12.45 -32.56
C LEU A 448 -48.92 12.85 -34.03
N ILE A 449 -47.83 12.41 -34.68
CA ILE A 449 -47.58 12.64 -36.10
C ILE A 449 -48.67 11.97 -36.95
N ASP A 450 -48.99 10.71 -36.69
CA ASP A 450 -50.07 9.99 -37.38
C ASP A 450 -51.43 10.67 -37.17
N ARG A 451 -51.72 11.14 -35.95
CA ARG A 451 -52.93 11.93 -35.66
C ARG A 451 -52.97 13.26 -36.42
N LEU A 452 -51.84 13.96 -36.51
CA LEU A 452 -51.74 15.21 -37.26
C LEU A 452 -51.96 14.99 -38.75
N GLN A 453 -51.45 13.88 -39.31
CA GLN A 453 -51.68 13.53 -40.72
C GLN A 453 -53.15 13.16 -41.02
N MET A 454 -53.87 12.61 -40.03
CA MET A 454 -55.29 12.28 -40.14
C MET A 454 -56.24 13.47 -39.93
N LEU A 455 -55.74 14.62 -39.47
CA LEU A 455 -56.55 15.84 -39.36
C LEU A 455 -56.61 16.56 -40.72
N PRO A 456 -57.80 16.90 -41.25
CA PRO A 456 -57.89 17.74 -42.44
C PRO A 456 -57.30 19.12 -42.12
N ARG A 457 -56.35 19.58 -42.94
CA ARG A 457 -55.72 20.90 -42.80
C ARG A 457 -56.73 21.98 -43.19
N THR A 458 -57.59 22.38 -42.27
CA THR A 458 -58.43 23.58 -42.43
C THR A 458 -57.60 24.80 -42.03
N GLU A 459 -57.43 25.73 -42.97
CA GLU A 459 -56.63 26.96 -42.77
C GLU A 459 -57.09 27.75 -41.52
N GLU A 460 -58.39 27.72 -41.19
CA GLU A 460 -58.98 28.36 -40.01
C GLU A 460 -58.54 27.77 -38.66
N VAL A 461 -58.22 26.48 -38.59
CA VAL A 461 -57.71 25.86 -37.35
C VAL A 461 -56.25 26.26 -37.15
N SER A 462 -55.49 26.40 -38.24
CA SER A 462 -54.09 26.82 -38.17
C SER A 462 -53.93 28.28 -37.76
N THR A 463 -54.85 29.17 -38.15
CA THR A 463 -54.86 30.58 -37.72
C THR A 463 -55.29 30.71 -36.27
N LYS A 464 -56.37 30.05 -35.84
CA LYS A 464 -56.79 30.06 -34.42
C LYS A 464 -55.73 29.49 -33.48
N VAL A 465 -55.08 28.39 -33.87
CA VAL A 465 -53.99 27.79 -33.09
C VAL A 465 -52.79 28.75 -33.02
N ARG A 466 -52.41 29.37 -34.15
CA ARG A 466 -51.36 30.40 -34.19
C ARG A 466 -51.68 31.58 -33.26
N ASP A 467 -52.88 32.13 -33.36
CA ASP A 467 -53.31 33.26 -32.54
C ASP A 467 -53.35 32.90 -31.06
N THR A 468 -53.77 31.68 -30.69
CA THR A 468 -53.72 31.21 -29.30
C THR A 468 -52.31 30.97 -28.79
N LEU A 469 -51.38 30.50 -29.63
CA LEU A 469 -49.97 30.32 -29.28
C LEU A 469 -49.24 31.67 -29.15
N GLU A 470 -49.49 32.63 -30.04
CA GLU A 470 -49.00 34.02 -29.90
C GLU A 470 -49.58 34.68 -28.65
N SER A 471 -50.87 34.52 -28.39
CA SER A 471 -51.52 35.03 -27.16
C SER A 471 -51.01 34.39 -25.88
N SER A 472 -50.61 33.10 -25.95
CA SER A 472 -50.05 32.34 -24.83
C SER A 472 -48.61 32.75 -24.55
N THR A 473 -47.79 32.90 -25.59
CA THR A 473 -46.39 33.33 -25.47
C THR A 473 -46.26 34.78 -25.01
N LEU A 474 -47.21 35.65 -25.39
CA LEU A 474 -47.32 37.03 -24.85
C LEU A 474 -47.67 37.08 -23.35
N LYS A 475 -48.24 36.02 -22.78
CA LYS A 475 -48.59 35.92 -21.35
C LYS A 475 -47.52 35.24 -20.50
N GLU A 476 -46.48 34.70 -21.12
CA GLU A 476 -45.40 33.99 -20.45
C GLU A 476 -44.37 34.99 -19.91
N LYS A 477 -44.34 35.18 -18.58
CA LYS A 477 -43.49 36.20 -17.91
C LYS A 477 -41.98 35.94 -18.03
N HIS A 478 -41.58 34.77 -18.52
CA HIS A 478 -40.19 34.40 -18.69
C HIS A 478 -39.86 34.46 -20.18
N ASN A 479 -39.38 35.63 -20.63
CA ASN A 479 -38.72 35.76 -21.91
C ASN A 479 -37.50 34.82 -21.93
N THR A 480 -37.63 33.65 -22.54
CA THR A 480 -36.47 32.84 -22.94
C THR A 480 -35.95 33.40 -24.25
N ARG A 481 -35.33 34.59 -24.17
CA ARG A 481 -34.49 35.09 -25.24
C ARG A 481 -33.33 34.10 -25.33
N ILE A 482 -33.33 33.25 -26.36
CA ILE A 482 -32.25 32.30 -26.60
C ILE A 482 -31.02 33.14 -26.94
N THR A 483 -30.13 33.35 -25.96
CA THR A 483 -28.78 33.79 -26.22
C THR A 483 -28.06 32.61 -26.88
N PHE A 484 -27.68 32.79 -28.14
CA PHE A 484 -26.66 31.94 -28.73
C PHE A 484 -25.34 32.38 -28.11
N GLU A 485 -24.99 31.79 -26.98
CA GLU A 485 -23.65 31.90 -26.43
C GLU A 485 -22.73 31.04 -27.30
N ASP A 486 -21.82 31.74 -27.98
CA ASP A 486 -20.68 31.13 -28.63
C ASP A 486 -19.97 30.23 -27.61
N ALA A 487 -19.65 29.02 -28.05
CA ALA A 487 -19.06 27.99 -27.24
C ALA A 487 -17.68 28.42 -26.72
N GLU A 488 -17.62 29.08 -25.56
CA GLU A 488 -16.49 29.10 -24.63
C GLU A 488 -16.89 29.83 -23.34
N GLU A 489 -16.71 29.14 -22.21
CA GLU A 489 -16.83 29.63 -20.82
C GLU A 489 -18.23 29.95 -20.27
N ASP A 490 -19.03 28.90 -20.07
CA ASP A 490 -20.03 28.91 -19.00
C ASP A 490 -19.41 28.32 -17.72
N MET A 491 -18.74 29.19 -16.95
CA MET A 491 -18.49 28.98 -15.51
C MET A 491 -19.85 29.01 -14.79
N ILE A 492 -20.58 27.90 -14.85
CA ILE A 492 -21.63 27.65 -13.88
C ILE A 492 -20.91 27.26 -12.59
N GLU A 493 -21.03 28.13 -11.59
CA GLU A 493 -20.61 27.93 -10.20
C GLU A 493 -20.69 26.45 -9.82
N SER A 494 -19.52 25.86 -9.63
CA SER A 494 -19.38 24.55 -9.02
C SER A 494 -20.21 24.54 -7.74
N PHE A 495 -21.26 23.73 -7.72
CA PHE A 495 -21.83 23.25 -6.47
C PHE A 495 -20.67 22.62 -5.68
N GLN A 496 -20.14 23.38 -4.73
CA GLN A 496 -19.21 22.89 -3.73
C GLN A 496 -19.98 21.86 -2.90
N PHE A 497 -19.94 20.60 -3.35
CA PHE A 497 -19.96 19.50 -2.41
C PHE A 497 -18.71 19.69 -1.56
N GLY A 498 -18.92 20.15 -0.32
CA GLY A 498 -17.84 20.21 0.64
C GLY A 498 -17.23 18.82 0.75
N ASP A 499 -15.96 18.71 0.38
CA ASP A 499 -15.12 17.58 0.72
C ASP A 499 -15.19 17.40 2.24
N VAL A 500 -16.02 16.46 2.68
CA VAL A 500 -16.00 15.94 4.04
C VAL A 500 -14.84 14.94 4.12
N ASP A 501 -13.62 15.44 3.96
CA ASP A 501 -12.39 14.78 4.37
C ASP A 501 -11.24 15.78 4.40
N HIS A 502 -11.37 16.73 5.33
CA HIS A 502 -10.21 17.42 5.87
C HIS A 502 -10.12 17.05 7.34
N SER A 503 -9.14 16.21 7.65
CA SER A 503 -8.54 16.15 8.97
C SER A 503 -8.27 17.60 9.41
N TYR A 504 -9.06 18.11 10.34
CA TYR A 504 -8.93 19.47 10.86
C TYR A 504 -7.51 19.64 11.42
N VAL A 505 -6.66 20.36 10.70
CA VAL A 505 -5.33 20.77 11.16
C VAL A 505 -5.47 22.21 11.63
N PRO A 506 -5.42 22.47 12.95
CA PRO A 506 -5.58 23.82 13.48
C PRO A 506 -4.51 24.76 12.91
N SER A 507 -4.93 25.92 12.43
CA SER A 507 -4.00 26.95 11.99
C SER A 507 -3.17 27.47 13.18
N ARG A 508 -1.97 27.99 12.90
CA ARG A 508 -1.09 28.58 13.92
C ARG A 508 -1.78 29.65 14.76
N ALA A 509 -2.75 30.38 14.18
CA ALA A 509 -3.54 31.39 14.87
C ALA A 509 -4.55 30.77 15.86
N GLU A 510 -5.19 29.66 15.49
CA GLU A 510 -6.14 28.95 16.35
C GLU A 510 -5.43 28.25 17.51
N ILE A 511 -4.27 27.64 17.27
CA ILE A 511 -3.41 27.07 18.33
C ILE A 511 -3.02 28.17 19.32
N LYS A 512 -2.64 29.35 18.82
CA LYS A 512 -2.30 30.50 19.68
C LYS A 512 -3.50 30.98 20.49
N LYS A 513 -4.71 31.00 19.90
CA LYS A 513 -5.95 31.39 20.58
C LYS A 513 -6.36 30.38 21.66
N GLN A 514 -6.24 29.07 21.40
CA GLN A 514 -6.48 28.03 22.39
C GLN A 514 -5.46 28.06 23.52
N ALA A 515 -4.17 28.23 23.21
CA ALA A 515 -3.13 28.36 24.23
C ALA A 515 -3.37 29.58 25.14
N GLN A 516 -3.81 30.70 24.56
CA GLN A 516 -4.14 31.91 25.32
C GLN A 516 -5.38 31.72 26.20
N GLY A 517 -6.41 31.03 25.72
CA GLY A 517 -7.59 30.65 26.51
C GLY A 517 -7.24 29.76 27.72
N LEU A 518 -6.35 28.78 27.54
CA LEU A 518 -5.88 27.91 28.61
C LEU A 518 -5.08 28.66 29.68
N ILE A 519 -4.27 29.66 29.27
CA ILE A 519 -3.53 30.53 30.20
C ILE A 519 -4.50 31.42 31.00
N GLU A 520 -5.52 31.98 30.33
CA GLU A 520 -6.53 32.82 30.98
C GLU A 520 -7.43 32.04 31.96
N GLU A 521 -7.80 30.80 31.64
CA GLU A 521 -8.52 29.91 32.56
C GLU A 521 -7.70 29.55 33.79
N ARG A 522 -6.40 29.26 33.61
CA ARG A 522 -5.47 28.98 34.73
C ARG A 522 -5.25 30.21 35.62
N LEU A 523 -5.22 31.41 35.05
CA LEU A 523 -5.09 32.66 35.79
C LEU A 523 -6.39 33.04 36.55
N LYS A 524 -7.57 32.69 36.02
CA LYS A 524 -8.86 32.88 36.70
C LYS A 524 -9.05 31.91 37.87
N ALA A 525 -8.55 30.68 37.79
CA ALA A 525 -8.63 29.70 38.88
C ALA A 525 -7.80 30.09 40.13
N ALA A 526 -6.78 30.95 39.98
CA ALA A 526 -5.94 31.39 41.10
C ALA A 526 -6.57 32.48 42.00
N LYS A 527 -7.72 33.06 41.62
CA LYS A 527 -8.44 34.07 42.42
C LYS A 527 -9.80 33.56 42.91
N LYS A 528 -9.85 32.49 43.69
CA LYS A 528 -10.88 32.29 44.74
C LYS A 528 -10.62 31.02 45.56
N ARG A 529 -10.09 31.21 46.77
CA ARG A 529 -10.68 30.74 48.04
C ARG A 529 -9.93 31.38 49.22
N ARG A 530 -10.49 32.48 49.72
CA ARG A 530 -10.33 32.90 51.13
C ARG A 530 -11.73 32.86 51.73
N LYS A 531 -11.98 31.82 52.53
CA LYS A 531 -12.78 31.81 53.75
C LYS A 531 -12.56 30.45 54.41
#